data_AF-A0A7S3P8Z5-F1
#
_entry.id   AF-A0A7S3P8Z5-F1
#
_cell.length_a   1.000
_cell.length_b   1.000
_cell.length_c   1.000
_cell.angle_alpha   90.00
_cell.angle_beta   90.00
_cell.angle_gamma   90.00
#
_symmetry.space_group_name_H-M   'P 1'
#
loop_
_entity.id
_entity.type
_entity.pdbx_description
1 polymer ?
#
loop_
_entity_poly.entity_id
_entity_poly.type
_entity_poly.pdbx_seq_one_letter_code
_entity_poly.pdbx_strand_id
1 'polypeptide(L)'
;MSEYTRDDAVDEENFVLCCACCCANASIYADGDCIGCSGKAGICCLNLQCCCKPSAPCLVPFGCVGIRPECDGCSVINMQCQACCLAINAAIPCNKEVPLAVSVLGLTLYPVQGCCVKQGQIMER
;
A
#
# COMPACT_ATOMS: atom_id res chain seq x y z
N MET A 1 -13.44 15.18 -20.44
CA MET A 1 -13.76 13.74 -20.32
C MET A 1 -13.02 13.24 -19.08
N SER A 2 -13.41 13.70 -17.89
CA SER A 2 -14.41 13.12 -16.96
C SER A 2 -14.01 11.71 -16.52
N GLU A 3 -13.64 11.65 -15.23
CA GLU A 3 -13.69 10.51 -14.29
C GLU A 3 -13.16 9.15 -14.78
N TYR A 4 -11.95 8.79 -14.36
CA TYR A 4 -11.55 7.39 -14.28
C TYR A 4 -10.75 7.14 -13.01
N THR A 5 -11.53 6.89 -11.96
CA THR A 5 -11.26 6.14 -10.72
C THR A 5 -9.82 6.10 -10.22
N ARG A 6 -9.57 6.82 -9.12
CA ARG A 6 -8.53 6.52 -8.12
C ARG A 6 -8.92 5.25 -7.35
N ASP A 7 -9.17 4.16 -8.06
CA ASP A 7 -9.39 2.84 -7.46
C ASP A 7 -8.05 2.10 -7.57
N ASP A 8 -7.23 2.23 -6.53
CA ASP A 8 -6.10 1.34 -6.37
C ASP A 8 -6.64 -0.10 -6.34
N ALA A 9 -6.00 -1.02 -7.06
CA ALA A 9 -6.45 -2.42 -7.17
C ALA A 9 -6.39 -3.20 -5.83
N VAL A 10 -6.02 -2.52 -4.75
CA VAL A 10 -5.92 -3.04 -3.40
C VAL A 10 -6.46 -2.00 -2.43
N ASP A 11 -7.51 -2.35 -1.70
CA ASP A 11 -8.07 -1.52 -0.64
C ASP A 11 -7.20 -1.63 0.61
N GLU A 12 -6.39 -0.60 0.84
CA GLU A 12 -5.38 -0.58 1.90
C GLU A 12 -5.98 -0.47 3.30
N GLU A 13 -7.24 -0.04 3.42
CA GLU A 13 -7.90 0.13 4.71
C GLU A 13 -8.15 -1.23 5.39
N ASN A 14 -8.28 -2.30 4.59
CA ASN A 14 -8.59 -3.65 5.05
C ASN A 14 -7.36 -4.51 5.40
N PHE A 15 -6.15 -3.97 5.23
CA PHE A 15 -4.93 -4.68 5.62
C PHE A 15 -4.85 -4.86 7.15
N VAL A 16 -4.65 -6.11 7.59
CA VAL A 16 -4.37 -6.42 8.99
C VAL A 16 -2.88 -6.25 9.23
N LEU A 17 -2.50 -5.30 10.09
CA LEU A 17 -1.10 -5.03 10.39
C LEU A 17 -0.47 -6.20 11.16
N CYS A 18 0.58 -6.81 10.61
CA CYS A 18 1.34 -7.85 11.31
C CYS A 18 2.60 -7.27 11.95
N CYS A 19 3.48 -6.71 11.14
CA CYS A 19 4.74 -6.14 11.62
C CYS A 19 4.90 -4.75 11.03
N ALA A 20 5.30 -3.78 11.84
CA ALA A 20 5.63 -2.45 11.35
C ALA A 20 6.82 -1.91 12.11
N CYS A 21 7.71 -1.25 11.38
CA CYS A 21 8.89 -0.61 11.92
C CYS A 21 9.07 0.74 11.25
N CYS A 22 8.70 1.80 11.98
CA CYS A 22 8.81 3.18 11.54
C CYS A 22 8.07 3.42 10.21
N CYS A 23 8.84 3.51 9.13
CA CYS A 23 8.38 3.87 7.79
C CYS A 23 7.97 2.67 6.94
N ALA A 24 8.09 1.45 7.46
CA ALA A 24 7.80 0.22 6.74
C ALA A 24 6.78 -0.62 7.52
N ASN A 25 5.83 -1.20 6.80
CA ASN A 25 4.85 -2.12 7.35
C ASN A 25 4.78 -3.40 6.52
N ALA A 26 4.34 -4.46 7.18
CA ALA A 26 4.03 -5.76 6.64
C ALA A 26 2.66 -6.14 7.21
N SER A 27 1.72 -6.35 6.32
CA SER A 27 0.32 -6.61 6.62
C SER A 27 -0.20 -7.81 5.84
N ILE A 28 -1.32 -8.35 6.32
CA ILE A 28 -2.02 -9.44 5.67
C ILE A 28 -3.30 -8.88 5.05
N TYR A 29 -3.48 -9.17 3.77
CA TYR A 29 -4.71 -8.92 3.04
C TYR A 29 -5.62 -10.13 3.22
N ALA A 30 -6.62 -10.00 4.11
CA ALA A 30 -7.50 -11.10 4.51
C ALA A 30 -8.71 -11.29 3.56
N ASP A 31 -8.71 -10.64 2.40
CA ASP A 31 -9.82 -10.66 1.45
C ASP A 31 -9.69 -11.77 0.38
N GLY A 32 -10.82 -12.18 -0.19
CA GLY A 32 -10.89 -13.28 -1.17
C GLY A 32 -10.14 -13.00 -2.48
N ASP A 33 -9.91 -11.72 -2.81
CA ASP A 33 -9.14 -11.24 -3.96
C ASP A 33 -7.62 -11.10 -3.65
N CYS A 34 -7.11 -11.84 -2.64
CA CYS A 34 -5.67 -11.82 -2.36
C CYS A 34 -4.83 -12.48 -3.45
N ILE A 35 -5.40 -13.32 -4.32
CA ILE A 35 -4.61 -14.04 -5.33
C ILE A 35 -4.11 -13.10 -6.43
N GLY A 36 -2.79 -13.02 -6.57
CA GLY A 36 -2.11 -12.22 -7.58
C GLY A 36 -1.01 -11.34 -6.98
N CYS A 37 -0.38 -10.54 -7.83
CA CYS A 37 0.66 -9.60 -7.41
C CYS A 37 0.26 -8.19 -7.84
N SER A 38 0.44 -7.21 -6.96
CA SER A 38 0.30 -5.79 -7.26
C SER A 38 1.43 -5.04 -6.58
N GLY A 39 2.00 -4.05 -7.22
CA GLY A 39 3.07 -3.26 -6.61
C GLY A 39 3.13 -1.86 -7.19
N LYS A 40 3.46 -0.91 -6.34
CA LYS A 40 3.73 0.49 -6.67
C LYS A 40 5.11 0.82 -6.12
N ALA A 41 5.95 1.43 -6.92
CA ALA A 41 7.24 1.93 -6.51
C ALA A 41 7.43 3.30 -7.13
N GLY A 42 7.76 4.29 -6.34
CA GLY A 42 7.99 5.62 -6.84
C GLY A 42 9.19 6.28 -6.19
N ILE A 43 9.81 7.11 -7.01
CA ILE A 43 11.01 7.87 -6.69
C ILE A 43 10.69 9.31 -7.07
N CYS A 44 10.63 10.18 -6.07
CA CYS A 44 10.21 11.57 -6.19
C CYS A 44 8.82 11.70 -6.85
N CYS A 45 8.75 12.27 -8.05
CA CYS A 45 7.50 12.46 -8.80
C CYS A 45 7.23 11.35 -9.82
N LEU A 46 8.05 10.29 -9.84
CA LEU A 46 7.91 9.20 -10.81
C LEU A 46 7.36 7.98 -10.09
N ASN A 47 6.13 7.60 -10.41
CA ASN A 47 5.50 6.38 -9.90
C ASN A 47 5.46 5.30 -10.99
N LEU A 48 5.93 4.10 -10.63
CA LEU A 48 5.81 2.87 -11.38
C LEU A 48 4.79 1.99 -10.66
N GLN A 49 3.81 1.48 -11.38
CA GLN A 49 2.82 0.56 -10.87
C GLN A 49 2.81 -0.71 -11.73
N CYS A 50 2.60 -1.85 -11.11
CA CYS A 50 2.52 -3.16 -11.75
C CYS A 50 1.38 -3.95 -11.13
N CYS A 51 0.51 -4.55 -11.94
CA CYS A 51 -0.54 -5.44 -11.44
C CYS A 51 -0.68 -6.69 -12.32
N CYS A 52 -0.72 -7.84 -11.66
CA CYS A 52 -0.88 -9.17 -12.24
C CYS A 52 -2.10 -9.89 -11.64
N LYS A 53 -3.16 -9.14 -11.31
CA LYS A 53 -4.44 -9.72 -10.88
C LYS A 53 -5.38 -9.90 -12.08
N PRO A 54 -6.12 -11.02 -12.17
CA PRO A 54 -7.00 -11.30 -13.30
C PRO A 54 -8.21 -10.35 -13.39
N SER A 55 -8.57 -9.66 -12.30
CA SER A 55 -9.69 -8.72 -12.21
C SER A 55 -9.26 -7.24 -12.21
N ALA A 56 -7.95 -6.96 -12.25
CA ALA A 56 -7.47 -5.58 -12.15
C ALA A 56 -7.60 -4.82 -13.47
N PRO A 57 -7.91 -3.51 -13.43
CA PRO A 57 -7.93 -2.67 -14.63
C PRO A 57 -6.53 -2.60 -15.26
N CYS A 58 -6.47 -2.67 -16.59
CA CYS A 58 -5.20 -2.58 -17.30
C CYS A 58 -4.51 -1.24 -17.01
N LEU A 59 -3.26 -1.31 -16.52
CA LEU A 59 -2.42 -0.15 -16.32
C LEU A 59 -1.90 0.34 -17.67
N VAL A 60 -2.41 1.48 -18.12
CA VAL A 60 -1.89 2.20 -19.28
C VAL A 60 -0.52 2.81 -18.90
N PRO A 61 0.55 2.65 -19.71
CA PRO A 61 0.54 2.26 -21.13
C PRO A 61 0.91 0.80 -21.49
N PHE A 62 1.36 -0.05 -20.55
CA PHE A 62 1.86 -1.40 -20.89
C PHE A 62 0.96 -2.57 -20.44
N GLY A 63 -0.33 -2.32 -20.17
CA GLY A 63 -1.32 -3.33 -19.81
C GLY A 63 -1.20 -3.78 -18.36
N CYS A 64 -0.05 -4.37 -17.97
CA CYS A 64 0.22 -4.78 -16.59
C CYS A 64 1.13 -3.79 -15.85
N VAL A 65 1.82 -2.89 -16.58
CA VAL A 65 2.75 -1.91 -16.01
C VAL A 65 2.36 -0.51 -16.44
N GLY A 66 2.25 0.40 -15.46
CA GLY A 66 1.98 1.80 -15.66
C GLY A 66 3.12 2.65 -15.13
N ILE A 67 3.62 3.60 -15.92
CA ILE A 67 4.53 4.65 -15.44
C ILE A 67 3.75 5.94 -15.48
N ARG A 68 3.65 6.63 -14.34
CA ARG A 68 2.93 7.89 -14.22
C ARG A 68 3.76 8.90 -13.44
N PRO A 69 3.95 10.12 -13.98
CA PRO A 69 4.48 11.21 -13.18
C PRO A 69 3.37 11.70 -12.25
N GLU A 70 3.50 11.41 -10.96
CA GLU A 70 2.56 11.81 -9.92
C GLU A 70 3.36 12.25 -8.69
N CYS A 71 2.94 13.35 -8.07
CA CYS A 71 3.61 13.91 -6.91
C CYS A 71 2.77 13.59 -5.67
N ASP A 72 3.03 12.44 -5.04
CA ASP A 72 2.34 11.95 -3.82
C ASP A 72 2.69 12.76 -2.54
N GLY A 73 3.25 13.96 -2.69
CA GLY A 73 3.62 14.86 -1.60
C GLY A 73 5.12 14.85 -1.29
N CYS A 74 5.48 14.87 0.01
CA CYS A 74 6.87 14.98 0.47
C CYS A 74 7.64 13.65 0.52
N SER A 75 7.03 12.52 0.17
CA SER A 75 7.71 11.23 0.11
C SER A 75 8.66 11.18 -1.09
N VAL A 76 9.95 10.99 -0.82
CA VAL A 76 11.00 10.85 -1.84
C VAL A 76 11.01 9.42 -2.38
N ILE A 77 10.67 8.45 -1.55
CA ILE A 77 10.58 7.04 -1.91
C ILE A 77 9.25 6.51 -1.38
N ASN A 78 8.44 5.91 -2.24
CA ASN A 78 7.30 5.09 -1.85
C ASN A 78 7.45 3.70 -2.48
N MET A 79 7.11 2.67 -1.71
CA MET A 79 7.14 1.28 -2.14
C MET A 79 5.92 0.60 -1.55
N GLN A 80 5.25 -0.18 -2.37
CA GLN A 80 4.08 -0.96 -2.04
C GLN A 80 4.21 -2.26 -2.82
N CYS A 81 4.09 -3.39 -2.15
CA CYS A 81 4.19 -4.70 -2.76
C CYS A 81 3.21 -5.64 -2.09
N GLN A 82 2.18 -6.03 -2.82
CA GLN A 82 1.22 -7.04 -2.46
C GLN A 82 1.51 -8.30 -3.29
N ALA A 83 1.83 -9.40 -2.63
CA ALA A 83 2.03 -10.71 -3.22
C ALA A 83 1.16 -11.71 -2.48
N CYS A 84 0.13 -12.21 -3.17
CA CYS A 84 -0.90 -13.02 -2.56
C CYS A 84 -1.54 -12.28 -1.36
N CYS A 85 -1.66 -12.93 -0.21
CA CYS A 85 -2.30 -12.35 0.97
C CYS A 85 -1.32 -11.55 1.84
N LEU A 86 -0.09 -11.30 1.36
CA LEU A 86 0.93 -10.52 2.06
C LEU A 86 1.14 -9.19 1.35
N ALA A 87 1.11 -8.10 2.11
CA ALA A 87 1.37 -6.75 1.63
C ALA A 87 2.51 -6.12 2.45
N ILE A 88 3.40 -5.40 1.77
CA ILE A 88 4.52 -4.68 2.34
C ILE A 88 4.53 -3.28 1.76
N ASN A 89 4.45 -2.27 2.62
CA ASN A 89 4.54 -0.88 2.20
C ASN A 89 5.68 -0.18 2.95
N ALA A 90 6.30 0.79 2.28
CA ALA A 90 7.31 1.65 2.87
C ALA A 90 7.27 3.04 2.22
N ALA A 91 7.41 4.10 3.02
CA ALA A 91 7.54 5.46 2.50
C ALA A 91 8.57 6.29 3.28
N ILE A 92 9.48 6.96 2.56
CA ILE A 92 10.54 7.80 3.15
C ILE A 92 10.50 9.19 2.50
N PRO A 93 10.29 10.27 3.28
CA PRO A 93 9.70 10.29 4.63
C PRO A 93 8.27 9.71 4.65
N CYS A 94 7.75 9.37 5.84
CA CYS A 94 6.38 8.87 5.99
C CYS A 94 5.37 9.82 5.35
N ASN A 95 4.40 9.27 4.62
CA ASN A 95 3.32 10.02 4.00
C ASN A 95 1.97 9.62 4.65
N LYS A 96 0.86 10.06 4.06
CA LYS A 96 -0.48 9.71 4.54
C LYS A 96 -0.84 8.24 4.29
N GLU A 97 -0.17 7.58 3.34
CA GLU A 97 -0.37 6.17 2.97
C GLU A 97 0.36 5.22 3.93
N VAL A 98 1.58 5.58 4.35
CA VAL A 98 2.41 4.78 5.26
C VAL A 98 2.75 5.60 6.51
N PRO A 99 1.89 5.56 7.54
CA PRO A 99 2.12 6.27 8.79
C PRO A 99 3.25 5.61 9.60
N LEU A 100 3.87 6.41 10.48
CA LEU A 100 4.88 5.90 11.42
C LEU A 100 4.23 4.91 12.40
N ALA A 101 4.48 3.61 12.23
CA ALA A 101 3.89 2.56 13.06
C ALA A 101 4.94 1.61 13.63
N VAL A 102 4.66 1.07 14.82
CA VAL A 102 5.46 0.02 15.45
C VAL A 102 4.53 -1.12 15.82
N SER A 103 4.72 -2.28 15.20
CA SER A 103 3.92 -3.48 15.44
C SER A 103 4.79 -4.72 15.36
N VAL A 104 4.53 -5.69 16.23
CA VAL A 104 5.25 -6.97 16.29
C VAL A 104 4.25 -8.10 16.41
N LEU A 105 4.28 -9.05 15.47
CA LEU A 105 3.43 -10.26 15.47
C LEU A 105 1.93 -9.98 15.62
N GLY A 106 1.43 -8.93 14.98
CA GLY A 106 0.04 -8.49 15.02
C GLY A 106 -0.29 -7.55 16.18
N LEU A 107 0.65 -7.32 17.11
CA LEU A 107 0.45 -6.40 18.22
C LEU A 107 1.03 -5.03 17.89
N THR A 108 0.15 -4.06 17.66
CA THR A 108 0.52 -2.67 17.39
C THR A 108 0.79 -1.97 18.73
N LEU A 109 1.98 -1.38 18.86
CA LEU A 109 2.43 -0.64 20.03
C LEU A 109 2.23 0.87 19.87
N TYR A 110 2.31 1.37 18.63
CA TYR A 110 2.18 2.78 18.29
C TYR A 110 1.65 2.93 16.86
N PRO A 111 0.68 3.83 16.58
CA PRO A 111 0.04 4.80 17.50
C PRO A 111 -1.02 4.23 18.43
N VAL A 112 -1.81 3.29 17.92
CA VAL A 112 -2.92 2.69 18.66
C VAL A 112 -2.46 1.36 19.21
N GLN A 113 -2.73 1.11 20.47
CA GLN A 113 -2.41 -0.16 21.10
C GLN A 113 -3.53 -1.16 20.81
N GLY A 114 -3.20 -2.27 20.14
CA GLY A 114 -4.20 -3.26 19.78
C GLY A 114 -3.62 -4.51 19.12
N CYS A 115 -4.44 -5.55 19.02
CA CYS A 115 -4.11 -6.79 18.32
C CYS A 115 -4.84 -6.81 16.97
N CYS A 116 -4.14 -7.18 15.90
CA CYS A 116 -4.67 -7.26 14.53
C CYS A 116 -5.36 -5.96 14.08
N VAL A 117 -4.74 -4.82 14.39
CA VAL A 117 -5.27 -3.50 14.03
C VAL A 117 -5.25 -3.36 12.51
N LYS A 118 -6.35 -2.82 11.95
CA LYS A 118 -6.43 -2.53 10.52
C LYS A 118 -5.59 -1.29 10.19
N GLN A 119 -4.93 -1.31 9.04
CA GLN A 119 -4.09 -0.19 8.60
C GLN A 119 -4.89 1.12 8.49
N GLY A 120 -6.16 1.08 8.07
CA GLY A 120 -7.03 2.27 8.05
C GLY A 120 -7.19 2.96 9.42
N GLN A 121 -7.25 2.20 10.51
CA GLN A 121 -7.36 2.76 11.87
C GLN A 121 -6.07 3.46 12.34
N ILE A 122 -4.94 3.15 11.70
CA ILE A 122 -3.63 3.73 12.01
C ILE A 122 -3.41 5.02 11.22
N MET A 123 -4.06 5.14 10.07
CA MET A 123 -4.02 6.32 9.19
C MET A 123 -4.82 7.51 9.77
N GLU A 124 -5.82 7.27 10.62
CA GLU A 124 -6.72 8.28 11.21
C GLU A 124 -6.10 9.03 12.43
N ARG A 125 -4.84 9.47 12.33
CA ARG A 125 -4.20 10.31 13.35
C ARG A 125 -4.67 11.76 13.32
#